data_AF-A0A2V8ZUT1-F1
#
_entry.id   AF-A0A2V8ZUT1-F1
#
_cell.length_a   1.000
_cell.length_b   1.000
_cell.length_c   1.000
_cell.angle_alpha   90.00
_cell.angle_beta   90.00
_cell.angle_gamma   90.00
#
_symmetry.space_group_name_H-M   'P 1'
#
loop_
_entity.id
_entity.type
_entity.pdbx_description
1 polymer ?
#
loop_
_entity_poly.entity_id
_entity_poly.type
_entity_poly.pdbx_seq_one_letter_code
_entity_poly.pdbx_strand_id
1 'polypeptide(L)'
;MVRCFPVRSKMKMQACTPARRAAEYLKRVARLTGAEHVHNETYLLRAGHRSFLVDDKFIRVISRRGEATCFSVTADPDMPRAEVVASALLQLKNNPRLFEKWRKMQGYPFKANGKMFKNADLVGW
;
A
#
# COMPACT_ATOMS: atom_id res chain seq x y z
N MET A 1 8.93 -28.10 32.11
CA MET A 1 9.70 -28.11 30.84
C MET A 1 8.91 -28.91 29.81
N VAL A 2 8.28 -28.26 28.83
CA VAL A 2 7.59 -28.96 27.75
C VAL A 2 8.59 -29.22 26.63
N ARG A 3 8.91 -30.50 26.40
CA ARG A 3 9.75 -30.96 25.28
C ARG A 3 8.87 -31.11 24.05
N CYS A 4 9.03 -30.24 23.07
CA CYS A 4 8.44 -30.42 21.74
C CYS A 4 9.37 -31.32 20.91
N PHE A 5 8.90 -32.53 20.59
CA PHE A 5 9.56 -33.43 19.63
C PHE A 5 9.25 -32.96 18.19
N PRO A 6 10.22 -33.00 17.25
CA PRO A 6 9.97 -32.59 15.89
C PRO A 6 9.25 -33.71 15.12
N VAL A 7 7.99 -33.47 14.75
CA VAL A 7 7.31 -34.27 13.73
C VAL A 7 7.98 -33.95 12.39
N ARG A 8 8.66 -34.93 11.82
CA ARG A 8 9.21 -34.90 10.45
C ARG A 8 8.06 -34.71 9.45
N SER A 9 7.78 -33.46 9.12
CA SER A 9 7.12 -33.12 7.86
C SER A 9 8.15 -32.43 6.98
N LYS A 10 8.31 -32.92 5.75
CA LYS A 10 9.17 -32.31 4.72
C LYS A 10 8.56 -30.97 4.28
N MET A 11 8.54 -29.99 5.18
CA MET A 11 8.33 -28.60 4.77
C MET A 11 9.61 -28.17 4.09
N LYS A 12 9.57 -28.10 2.75
CA LYS A 12 10.48 -27.25 1.98
C LYS A 12 10.45 -25.89 2.68
N MET A 13 11.53 -25.56 3.38
CA MET A 13 11.76 -24.24 3.94
C MET A 13 11.94 -23.31 2.74
N GLN A 14 10.82 -22.92 2.12
CA GLN A 14 10.81 -21.94 1.04
C GLN A 14 11.32 -20.66 1.67
N ALA A 15 12.56 -20.30 1.32
CA ALA A 15 13.15 -19.02 1.71
C ALA A 15 12.10 -17.92 1.45
N CYS A 16 11.72 -17.21 2.51
CA CYS A 16 10.67 -16.22 2.45
C CYS A 16 11.23 -14.99 1.72
N THR A 17 11.07 -14.97 0.40
CA THR A 17 11.53 -13.88 -0.47
C THR A 17 10.89 -12.55 -0.06
N PRO A 18 11.57 -11.40 -0.26
CA PRO A 18 10.99 -10.08 0.04
C PRO A 18 9.60 -9.88 -0.57
N ALA A 19 9.40 -10.31 -1.82
CA ALA A 19 8.11 -10.25 -2.51
C ALA A 19 6.99 -11.04 -1.78
N ARG A 20 7.30 -12.23 -1.26
CA ARG A 20 6.32 -13.03 -0.51
C ARG A 20 5.94 -12.36 0.81
N ARG A 21 6.92 -11.77 1.51
CA ARG A 21 6.66 -11.02 2.75
C ARG A 21 5.78 -9.80 2.48
N ALA A 22 6.10 -9.05 1.44
CA ALA A 22 5.33 -7.88 1.01
C ALA A 22 3.88 -8.26 0.64
N ALA A 23 3.68 -9.36 -0.07
CA ALA A 23 2.34 -9.85 -0.41
C ALA A 23 1.53 -10.26 0.83
N GLU A 24 2.14 -10.97 1.78
CA GLU A 24 1.48 -11.33 3.05
C GLU A 24 1.19 -10.09 3.92
N TYR A 25 2.08 -9.10 3.91
CA TYR A 25 1.86 -7.81 4.56
C TYR A 25 0.66 -7.08 3.97
N LEU A 26 0.57 -6.98 2.65
CA LEU A 26 -0.57 -6.38 1.96
C LEU A 26 -1.89 -7.07 2.31
N LYS A 27 -1.93 -8.41 2.36
CA LYS A 27 -3.14 -9.15 2.77
C LYS A 27 -3.60 -8.75 4.19
N ARG A 28 -2.66 -8.64 5.13
CA ARG A 28 -2.96 -8.22 6.51
C ARG A 28 -3.51 -6.79 6.54
N VAL A 29 -2.88 -5.88 5.81
CA VAL A 29 -3.31 -4.49 5.72
C VAL A 29 -4.67 -4.34 5.05
N ALA A 30 -4.94 -5.08 3.97
CA ALA A 30 -6.24 -5.09 3.32
C ALA A 30 -7.33 -5.51 4.31
N ARG A 31 -7.10 -6.57 5.09
CA ARG A 31 -8.02 -7.01 6.14
C ARG A 31 -8.20 -5.96 7.24
N LEU A 32 -7.11 -5.32 7.68
CA LEU A 32 -7.15 -4.28 8.72
C LEU A 32 -7.92 -3.03 8.27
N THR A 33 -7.77 -2.64 7.01
CA THR A 33 -8.39 -1.43 6.45
C THR A 33 -9.81 -1.68 5.95
N GLY A 34 -10.22 -2.95 5.79
CA GLY A 34 -11.46 -3.34 5.15
C GLY A 34 -11.42 -3.12 3.64
N ALA A 35 -10.24 -3.13 3.03
CA ALA A 35 -10.07 -2.99 1.59
C ALA A 35 -10.42 -4.30 0.89
N GLU A 36 -11.25 -4.21 -0.15
CA GLU A 36 -11.66 -5.35 -0.97
C GLU A 36 -10.69 -5.47 -2.15
N HIS A 37 -10.19 -6.67 -2.39
CA HIS A 37 -9.42 -6.95 -3.61
C HIS A 37 -10.40 -7.06 -4.78
N VAL A 38 -10.21 -6.24 -5.82
CA VAL A 38 -11.16 -6.19 -6.96
C VAL A 38 -10.62 -7.02 -8.12
N HIS A 39 -9.42 -6.67 -8.59
CA HIS A 39 -8.79 -7.30 -9.76
C HIS A 39 -7.29 -6.98 -9.77
N ASN A 40 -6.48 -7.89 -10.31
CA ASN A 40 -5.01 -7.77 -10.39
C ASN A 40 -4.37 -7.43 -9.04
N GLU A 41 -3.77 -6.26 -8.90
CA GLU A 41 -3.19 -5.75 -7.64
C GLU A 41 -3.97 -4.51 -7.14
N THR A 42 -5.19 -4.31 -7.64
CA THR A 42 -6.04 -3.16 -7.31
C THR A 42 -6.98 -3.49 -6.15
N TYR A 43 -7.01 -2.59 -5.17
CA TYR A 43 -7.84 -2.68 -3.98
C TYR A 43 -8.85 -1.52 -3.91
N LEU A 44 -10.09 -1.85 -3.57
CA LEU A 44 -11.13 -0.89 -3.26
C LEU A 44 -11.15 -0.61 -1.75
N LEU A 45 -10.83 0.61 -1.37
CA LEU A 45 -10.90 1.09 -0.01
C LEU A 45 -12.09 2.03 0.18
N ARG A 46 -13.01 1.68 1.08
CA ARG A 46 -14.08 2.58 1.53
C ARG A 46 -13.64 3.28 2.81
N ALA A 47 -13.52 4.60 2.76
CA ALA A 47 -13.15 5.42 3.91
C ALA A 47 -14.09 6.63 4.06
N GLY A 48 -15.03 6.51 5.00
CA GLY A 48 -16.11 7.48 5.18
C GLY A 48 -17.03 7.53 3.96
N HIS A 49 -17.21 8.72 3.38
CA HIS A 49 -18.03 8.94 2.19
C HIS A 49 -17.28 8.81 0.86
N ARG A 50 -16.01 8.37 0.90
CA ARG A 50 -15.14 8.24 -0.28
C ARG A 50 -14.79 6.78 -0.52
N SER A 51 -14.69 6.45 -1.79
CA SER A 51 -14.19 5.17 -2.28
C SER A 51 -12.92 5.41 -3.06
N PHE A 52 -11.87 4.64 -2.78
CA PHE A 52 -10.58 4.73 -3.46
C PHE A 52 -10.27 3.40 -4.14
N LEU A 53 -9.84 3.45 -5.39
CA LEU A 53 -9.13 2.34 -6.03
C LEU A 53 -7.64 2.61 -5.89
N VAL A 54 -6.91 1.64 -5.33
CA VAL A 54 -5.49 1.75 -5.01
C VAL A 54 -4.77 0.62 -5.72
N ASP A 55 -3.82 0.96 -6.59
CA ASP A 55 -2.84 0.04 -7.15
C ASP A 55 -1.42 0.60 -6.96
N ASP A 56 -0.40 -0.12 -7.45
CA ASP A 56 1.02 0.24 -7.27
C ASP A 56 1.43 1.48 -8.07
N LYS A 57 0.64 1.88 -9.07
CA LYS A 57 0.92 3.00 -9.98
C LYS A 57 0.05 4.19 -9.71
N PHE A 58 -1.21 3.98 -9.32
CA PHE A 58 -2.23 5.00 -9.24
C PHE A 58 -3.17 4.79 -8.07
N ILE A 59 -3.69 5.93 -7.60
CA ILE A 59 -4.82 5.95 -6.68
C ILE A 59 -5.91 6.81 -7.29
N ARG A 60 -7.11 6.25 -7.37
CA ARG A 60 -8.29 6.89 -7.95
C ARG A 60 -9.33 7.08 -6.88
N VAL A 61 -9.83 8.30 -6.68
CA VAL A 61 -11.03 8.53 -5.87
C VAL A 61 -12.26 8.42 -6.77
N ILE A 62 -13.27 7.68 -6.35
CA ILE A 62 -14.55 7.56 -7.03
C ILE A 62 -15.55 8.44 -6.27
N SER A 63 -16.10 9.45 -6.95
CA SER A 63 -17.19 10.26 -6.41
C SER A 63 -18.53 9.51 -6.53
N ARG A 64 -19.53 9.90 -5.72
CA ARG A 64 -20.90 9.36 -5.84
C ARG A 64 -21.54 9.63 -7.20
N ARG A 65 -21.00 10.57 -7.99
CA ARG A 65 -21.46 10.92 -9.33
C ARG A 65 -20.72 10.16 -10.44
N GLY A 66 -19.82 9.24 -10.09
CA GLY A 66 -19.01 8.49 -11.05
C GLY A 66 -17.78 9.24 -11.58
N GLU A 67 -17.54 10.48 -11.13
CA GLU A 67 -16.34 11.22 -11.48
C GLU A 67 -15.12 10.65 -10.75
N ALA A 68 -14.05 10.37 -11.49
CA ALA A 68 -12.82 9.82 -10.95
C ALA A 68 -11.66 10.80 -11.06
N THR A 69 -10.98 11.09 -9.94
CA THR A 69 -9.68 11.78 -9.96
C THR A 69 -8.58 10.77 -9.71
N CYS A 70 -7.56 10.75 -10.57
CA CYS A 70 -6.42 9.83 -10.50
C CYS A 70 -5.15 10.60 -10.14
N PHE A 71 -4.28 10.01 -9.31
CA PHE A 71 -2.91 10.49 -9.12
C PHE A 71 -1.93 9.31 -9.17
N SER A 72 -0.72 9.57 -9.66
CA SER A 72 0.34 8.56 -9.69
C SER A 72 1.01 8.42 -8.33
N VAL A 73 1.27 7.19 -7.92
CA VAL A 73 2.01 6.88 -6.70
C VAL A 73 3.50 6.89 -7.05
N THR A 74 4.24 7.84 -6.49
CA THR A 74 5.70 7.85 -6.59
C THR A 74 6.24 6.93 -5.50
N ALA A 75 6.69 5.74 -5.89
CA ALA A 75 7.33 4.79 -5.00
C ALA A 75 8.85 4.82 -5.18
N ASP A 76 9.57 4.48 -4.11
CA ASP A 76 10.99 4.14 -4.19
C ASP A 76 11.14 2.93 -5.13
N PRO A 77 12.08 2.95 -6.09
CA PRO A 77 12.27 1.84 -7.04
C PRO A 77 12.59 0.50 -6.36
N ASP A 78 13.17 0.51 -5.15
CA ASP A 78 13.48 -0.70 -4.40
C ASP A 78 12.30 -1.20 -3.55
N MET A 79 11.23 -0.41 -3.41
CA MET A 79 10.06 -0.80 -2.64
C MET A 79 9.21 -1.82 -3.41
N PRO A 80 8.88 -2.98 -2.81
CA PRO A 80 7.96 -3.93 -3.40
C PRO A 80 6.58 -3.30 -3.66
N ARG A 81 6.01 -3.54 -4.84
CA ARG A 81 4.67 -3.05 -5.24
C ARG A 81 3.59 -3.27 -4.19
N ALA A 82 3.59 -4.46 -3.57
CA ALA A 82 2.63 -4.79 -2.54
C ALA A 82 2.77 -3.90 -1.28
N GLU A 83 3.99 -3.46 -0.93
CA GLU A 83 4.21 -2.50 0.16
C GLU A 83 3.76 -1.10 -0.19
N VAL A 84 3.92 -0.69 -1.47
CA VAL A 84 3.39 0.58 -1.98
C VAL A 84 1.87 0.63 -1.77
N VAL A 85 1.16 -0.41 -2.24
CA VAL A 85 -0.30 -0.53 -2.09
C VAL A 85 -0.69 -0.55 -0.61
N ALA A 86 -0.02 -1.36 0.21
CA ALA A 86 -0.31 -1.47 1.64
C ALA A 86 -0.15 -0.12 2.36
N SER A 87 0.92 0.61 2.05
CA SER A 87 1.20 1.93 2.61
C SER A 87 0.13 2.95 2.24
N ALA A 88 -0.33 2.94 0.99
CA ALA A 88 -1.42 3.80 0.53
C ALA A 88 -2.73 3.48 1.24
N LEU A 89 -3.09 2.19 1.38
CA LEU A 89 -4.30 1.76 2.08
C LEU A 89 -4.33 2.23 3.53
N LEU A 90 -3.21 2.07 4.26
CA LEU A 90 -3.09 2.52 5.65
C LEU A 90 -3.27 4.04 5.78
N GLN A 91 -2.57 4.81 4.94
CA GLN A 91 -2.62 6.27 4.99
C GLN A 91 -4.02 6.79 4.66
N LEU A 92 -4.65 6.28 3.61
CA LEU A 92 -6.00 6.68 3.21
C LEU A 92 -7.05 6.28 4.23
N LYS A 93 -6.93 5.10 4.85
CA LYS A 93 -7.86 4.66 5.90
C LYS A 93 -7.77 5.57 7.13
N ASN A 94 -6.55 5.92 7.53
CA ASN A 94 -6.31 6.77 8.69
C ASN A 94 -6.75 8.23 8.44
N ASN A 95 -6.47 8.77 7.24
CA ASN A 95 -6.83 10.14 6.88
C ASN A 95 -7.24 10.27 5.41
N PRO A 96 -8.55 10.13 5.09
CA PRO A 96 -9.06 10.24 3.72
C PRO A 96 -8.90 11.63 3.08
N ARG A 97 -8.60 12.67 3.87
CA ARG A 97 -8.33 14.02 3.37
C ARG A 97 -6.90 14.16 2.82
N LEU A 98 -6.02 13.18 3.05
CA LEU A 98 -4.68 13.15 2.44
C LEU A 98 -4.74 13.19 0.92
N PHE A 99 -5.76 12.56 0.31
CA PHE A 99 -5.97 12.60 -1.13
C PHE A 99 -6.00 14.03 -1.68
N GLU A 100 -6.68 14.96 -1.01
CA GLU A 100 -6.78 16.36 -1.45
C GLU A 100 -5.43 17.08 -1.37
N LYS A 101 -4.64 16.75 -0.35
CA LYS A 101 -3.28 17.28 -0.19
C LYS A 101 -2.37 16.75 -1.29
N TRP A 102 -2.39 15.43 -1.53
CA TRP A 102 -1.61 14.78 -2.59
C TRP A 102 -1.96 15.34 -3.97
N ARG A 103 -3.25 15.51 -4.26
CA ARG A 103 -3.73 16.12 -5.51
C ARG A 103 -3.15 17.52 -5.75
N LYS A 104 -2.95 18.32 -4.70
CA LYS A 104 -2.42 19.69 -4.79
C LYS A 104 -0.89 19.74 -4.91
N MET A 105 -0.18 18.68 -4.54
CA MET A 105 1.28 18.65 -4.46
C MET A 105 1.94 17.90 -5.64
N GLN A 106 1.35 17.96 -6.83
CA GLN A 106 1.95 17.33 -8.02
C GLN A 106 3.43 17.73 -8.17
N GLY A 107 4.31 16.73 -8.39
CA GLY A 107 5.75 16.91 -8.63
C GLY A 107 6.71 16.47 -7.53
N TYR A 108 6.21 16.04 -6.34
CA TYR A 108 7.07 15.61 -5.23
C TYR A 108 6.81 14.16 -4.81
N PRO A 109 7.84 13.31 -4.62
CA PRO A 109 7.67 12.00 -4.02
C PRO A 109 7.28 12.12 -2.53
N PHE A 110 6.45 11.19 -2.06
CA PHE A 110 6.01 11.11 -0.66
C PHE A 110 6.43 9.78 -0.04
N LYS A 111 6.93 9.82 1.20
CA LYS A 111 7.20 8.63 2.00
C LYS A 111 5.87 8.00 2.45
N ALA A 112 5.87 6.68 2.67
CA ALA A 112 4.75 5.90 3.19
C ALA A 112 4.19 6.37 4.56
N ASN A 113 4.84 7.33 5.21
CA ASN A 113 4.40 7.97 6.44
C ASN A 113 3.79 9.37 6.22
N GLY A 114 3.49 9.74 4.97
CA GLY A 114 2.93 11.04 4.61
C GLY A 114 3.92 12.21 4.65
N LYS A 115 5.21 11.97 4.90
CA LYS A 115 6.24 13.02 4.84
C LYS A 115 6.75 13.19 3.41
N MET A 116 6.97 14.44 2.99
CA MET A 116 7.69 14.73 1.75
C MET A 116 9.13 14.25 1.87
N PHE A 117 9.70 13.72 0.78
CA PHE A 117 11.16 13.65 0.67
C PHE A 117 11.69 15.07 0.67
N LYS A 118 12.64 15.39 1.55
CA LYS A 118 13.33 16.69 1.53
C LYS A 118 14.40 16.63 0.44
N ASN A 119 14.76 17.76 -0.17
CA ASN A 119 15.80 17.80 -1.21
C ASN A 119 17.11 17.11 -0.78
N ALA A 120 17.48 17.17 0.51
CA ALA A 120 18.65 16.46 1.05
C ALA A 120 18.55 14.93 0.97
N ASP A 121 17.33 14.37 0.95
CA ASP A 121 17.08 12.93 0.74
C ASP A 121 17.25 12.51 -0.74
N LEU A 122 17.39 13.47 -1.66
CA LEU A 122 17.45 13.27 -3.11
C LEU A 122 18.87 13.48 -3.70
N VAL A 123 19.86 13.91 -2.91
CA VAL A 123 21.25 14.18 -3.38
C VAL A 123 22.21 13.00 -3.12
N GLY A 124 21.68 11.78 -2.99
CA GLY A 124 22.45 10.59 -2.62
C GLY A 124 22.33 9.40 -3.57
N TRP A 125 21.94 9.64 -4.83
CA TRP A 125 21.84 8.64 -5.89
C TRP A 125 22.64 9.07 -7.11
#